data_AF-A0A9D4GYT7-F1
#
_entry.id   AF-A0A9D4GYT7-F1
#
_cell.length_a   1.000
_cell.length_b   1.000
_cell.length_c   1.000
_cell.angle_alpha   90.00
_cell.angle_beta   90.00
_cell.angle_gamma   90.00
#
_symmetry.space_group_name_H-M   'P 1'
#
loop_
_entity.id
_entity.type
_entity.pdbx_description
1 polymer ?
#
loop_
_entity_poly.entity_id
_entity_poly.type
_entity_poly.pdbx_seq_one_letter_code
_entity_poly.pdbx_strand_id
1 'polypeptide(L)'
;MAFQEPCKDEIGNEYQHGSTFYNEENCNRCFCNNGLLGCTRMPCVKPPPEGVCEYNGLRYNAGDSFKDTDGCNTCRCMRTGMVACTYKACARG
;
A
#
# COMPACT_ATOMS: atom_id res chain seq x y z
N MET A 1 4.11 44.02 1.39
CA MET A 1 4.02 42.69 0.75
C MET A 1 4.35 41.68 1.84
N ALA A 2 3.49 40.70 2.11
CA ALA A 2 3.79 39.67 3.12
C ALA A 2 4.74 38.64 2.50
N PHE A 3 5.89 38.41 3.13
CA PHE A 3 6.79 37.33 2.74
C PHE A 3 6.17 36.01 3.20
N GLN A 4 5.92 35.10 2.26
CA GLN A 4 5.41 33.77 2.55
C GLN A 4 6.59 32.82 2.66
N GLU A 5 6.78 32.24 3.85
CA GLU A 5 7.92 31.37 4.10
C GLU A 5 7.74 30.00 3.44
N PRO A 6 8.74 29.50 2.69
CA PRO A 6 8.74 28.13 2.18
C PRO A 6 8.91 27.15 3.33
N CYS A 7 8.41 25.93 3.14
CA CYS A 7 8.61 24.84 4.09
C CYS A 7 9.82 24.00 3.70
N LYS A 8 10.48 23.40 4.71
CA LYS A 8 11.58 22.44 4.54
C LYS A 8 11.25 21.13 5.25
N ASP A 9 11.56 20.00 4.61
CA ASP A 9 11.50 18.69 5.27
C ASP A 9 12.83 18.34 5.95
N GLU A 10 12.89 17.16 6.58
CA GLU A 10 14.08 16.69 7.32
C GLU A 10 15.29 16.39 6.42
N ILE A 11 15.08 16.19 5.11
CA ILE A 11 16.14 15.92 4.13
C ILE A 11 16.53 17.15 3.32
N GLY A 12 15.91 18.31 3.59
CA GLY A 12 16.26 19.61 3.03
C GLY A 12 15.51 19.99 1.75
N ASN A 13 14.47 19.25 1.35
CA ASN A 13 13.63 19.64 0.22
C ASN A 13 12.83 20.90 0.56
N GLU A 14 12.73 21.83 -0.39
CA GLU A 14 11.96 23.07 -0.25
C GLU A 14 10.62 23.00 -0.96
N TYR A 15 9.57 23.45 -0.25
CA TYR A 15 8.20 23.49 -0.73
C TYR A 15 7.66 24.91 -0.65
N GLN A 16 7.08 25.39 -1.75
CA GLN A 16 6.50 26.73 -1.78
C GLN A 16 5.27 26.83 -0.88
N HIS A 17 5.03 28.02 -0.32
CA HIS A 17 3.80 28.30 0.41
C HIS A 17 2.56 27.92 -0.42
N GLY A 18 1.59 27.27 0.22
CA GLY A 18 0.34 26.85 -0.42
C GLY A 18 0.46 25.55 -1.22
N SER A 19 1.65 24.97 -1.34
CA SER A 19 1.83 23.69 -2.04
C SER A 19 1.19 22.53 -1.27
N THR A 20 0.56 21.62 -2.02
CA THR A 20 0.17 20.28 -1.55
C THR A 20 0.82 19.23 -2.40
N PHE A 21 1.35 18.18 -1.77
CA PHE A 21 1.95 17.04 -2.46
C PHE A 21 1.59 15.73 -1.76
N TYR A 22 1.75 14.62 -2.48
CA TYR A 22 1.55 13.28 -1.95
C TYR A 22 2.90 12.57 -1.87
N ASN A 23 3.17 11.94 -0.73
CA ASN A 23 4.39 11.18 -0.50
C ASN A 23 4.07 9.68 -0.70
N GLU A 24 4.62 9.11 -1.77
CA GLU A 24 4.44 7.70 -2.18
C GLU A 24 5.09 6.70 -1.20
N GLU A 25 6.05 7.14 -0.39
CA GLU A 25 6.75 6.26 0.57
C GLU A 25 5.91 6.02 1.81
N ASN A 26 5.23 7.06 2.32
CA ASN A 26 4.41 7.00 3.52
C ASN A 26 2.91 7.16 3.25
N CYS A 27 2.48 7.23 1.99
CA CYS A 27 1.07 7.36 1.55
C CYS A 27 0.32 8.55 2.17
N ASN A 28 1.03 9.63 2.51
CA ASN A 28 0.42 10.80 3.15
C ASN A 28 0.44 12.03 2.26
N ARG A 29 -0.60 12.86 2.42
CA ARG A 29 -0.68 14.16 1.77
C ARG A 29 -0.11 15.22 2.69
N CYS A 30 0.78 16.02 2.15
CA CYS A 30 1.42 17.12 2.86
C CYS A 30 0.96 18.47 2.30
N PHE A 31 0.99 19.50 3.16
CA PHE A 31 0.66 20.87 2.84
C PHE A 31 1.68 21.80 3.49
N CYS A 32 2.12 22.82 2.74
CA CYS A 32 2.98 23.88 3.25
C CYS A 32 2.17 25.14 3.55
N ASN A 33 2.24 25.61 4.80
CA ASN A 33 1.60 26.85 5.23
C ASN A 33 2.57 27.75 5.99
N ASN A 34 3.16 28.73 5.30
CA ASN A 34 4.05 29.74 5.91
C ASN A 34 5.11 29.10 6.83
N GLY A 35 6.00 28.30 6.25
CA GLY A 35 7.06 27.58 6.98
C GLY A 35 6.60 26.32 7.74
N LEU A 36 5.29 26.14 7.96
CA LEU A 36 4.76 24.94 8.63
C LEU A 36 4.44 23.83 7.61
N LEU A 37 5.25 22.77 7.62
CA LEU A 37 4.98 21.55 6.86
C LEU A 37 4.09 20.61 7.67
N GLY A 38 2.85 20.37 7.21
CA GLY A 38 1.92 19.44 7.83
C GLY A 38 1.56 18.30 6.89
N CYS A 39 1.63 17.06 7.36
CA CYS A 39 1.19 15.88 6.60
C CYS A 39 0.06 15.14 7.32
N THR A 40 -0.78 14.45 6.56
CA THR A 40 -1.75 13.51 7.12
C THR A 40 -1.05 12.35 7.85
N ARG A 41 -1.81 11.56 8.62
CA ARG A 41 -1.31 10.36 9.32
C ARG A 41 -2.13 9.13 8.96
N MET A 42 -2.21 8.85 7.66
CA MET A 42 -2.85 7.68 7.09
C MET A 42 -1.87 6.50 7.10
N PRO A 43 -2.36 5.28 7.38
CA PRO A 43 -1.56 4.07 7.23
C PRO A 43 -1.21 3.88 5.74
N CYS A 44 0.06 3.59 5.46
CA CYS A 44 0.51 3.30 4.10
C CYS A 44 0.28 1.83 3.78
N VAL A 45 -0.87 1.53 3.19
CA VAL A 45 -1.19 0.19 2.68
C VAL A 45 -0.89 0.19 1.19
N LYS A 46 0.33 -0.23 0.81
CA LYS A 46 0.67 -0.46 -0.59
C LYS A 46 0.02 -1.78 -1.03
N PRO A 47 -0.72 -1.82 -2.15
CA PRO A 47 -1.16 -3.10 -2.68
C PRO A 47 0.08 -3.96 -2.98
N PRO A 48 -0.05 -5.29 -2.93
CA PRO A 48 1.00 -6.18 -3.42
C PRO A 48 1.44 -5.74 -4.82
N PRO A 49 2.72 -5.92 -5.19
CA PRO A 49 3.15 -5.73 -6.58
C PRO A 49 2.19 -6.44 -7.53
N GLU A 50 1.83 -5.79 -8.64
CA GLU A 50 0.90 -6.39 -9.60
C GLU A 50 1.34 -7.81 -9.97
N GLY A 51 0.39 -8.73 -9.92
CA GLY A 51 0.63 -10.13 -10.18
C GLY A 51 1.41 -10.89 -9.10
N VAL A 52 1.53 -10.35 -7.88
CA VAL A 52 2.02 -11.10 -6.71
C VAL A 52 0.92 -11.16 -5.66
N CYS A 53 0.60 -12.36 -5.19
CA CYS A 53 -0.32 -12.57 -4.07
C CYS A 53 0.47 -13.00 -2.83
N GLU A 54 0.06 -12.52 -1.67
CA GLU A 54 0.50 -13.04 -0.40
C GLU A 54 -0.61 -13.86 0.24
N TYR A 55 -0.31 -15.10 0.60
CA TYR A 55 -1.25 -16.00 1.24
C TYR A 55 -0.54 -16.82 2.31
N ASN A 56 -1.00 -16.69 3.56
CA ASN A 56 -0.43 -17.37 4.72
C ASN A 56 1.11 -17.17 4.85
N GLY A 57 1.58 -15.94 4.60
CA GLY A 57 3.00 -15.58 4.64
C GLY A 57 3.85 -16.07 3.46
N LEU A 58 3.24 -16.75 2.49
CA LEU A 58 3.89 -17.19 1.25
C LEU A 58 3.53 -16.27 0.08
N ARG A 59 4.46 -16.12 -0.87
CA ARG A 59 4.27 -15.32 -2.07
C ARG A 59 4.05 -16.22 -3.28
N TYR A 60 3.05 -15.85 -4.08
CA TYR A 60 2.64 -16.57 -5.30
C TYR A 60 2.59 -15.60 -6.47
N ASN A 61 2.97 -16.05 -7.66
CA ASN A 61 2.86 -15.29 -8.89
C ASN A 61 1.47 -15.44 -9.51
N ALA A 62 1.06 -14.46 -10.32
CA ALA A 62 -0.19 -14.50 -11.04
C ALA A 62 -0.29 -15.76 -11.91
N GLY A 63 -1.39 -16.51 -11.70
CA GLY A 63 -1.61 -17.79 -12.36
C GLY A 63 -1.27 -18.99 -11.48
N ASP A 64 -0.44 -18.83 -10.46
CA ASP A 64 -0.11 -19.91 -9.53
C ASP A 64 -1.36 -20.47 -8.87
N SER A 65 -1.40 -21.79 -8.75
CA SER A 65 -2.46 -22.52 -8.07
C SER A 65 -1.86 -23.35 -6.94
N PHE A 66 -2.45 -23.27 -5.75
CA PHE A 66 -1.93 -23.89 -4.53
C PHE A 66 -3.06 -24.40 -3.64
N LYS A 67 -2.75 -25.25 -2.66
CA LYS A 67 -3.72 -25.70 -1.66
C LYS A 67 -3.87 -24.66 -0.56
N ASP A 68 -5.10 -24.46 -0.10
CA ASP A 68 -5.40 -23.74 1.13
C ASP A 68 -4.70 -24.45 2.32
N THR A 69 -4.52 -23.71 3.41
CA THR A 69 -4.12 -24.21 4.72
C THR A 69 -4.99 -25.37 5.25
N ASP A 70 -6.23 -25.48 4.78
CA ASP A 70 -7.09 -26.63 5.08
C ASP A 70 -6.73 -27.91 4.27
N GLY A 71 -5.81 -27.83 3.31
CA GLY A 71 -5.33 -28.94 2.47
C GLY A 71 -6.33 -29.44 1.41
N CYS A 72 -7.57 -28.95 1.43
CA CYS A 72 -8.69 -29.43 0.65
C CYS A 72 -9.09 -28.42 -0.43
N ASN A 73 -9.27 -27.15 -0.07
CA ASN A 73 -9.55 -26.07 -1.00
C ASN A 73 -8.33 -25.76 -1.88
N THR A 74 -8.60 -25.35 -3.12
CA THR A 74 -7.57 -24.91 -4.06
C THR A 74 -7.72 -23.42 -4.28
N CYS A 75 -6.63 -22.70 -4.15
CA CYS A 75 -6.52 -21.27 -4.34
C CYS A 75 -5.74 -20.95 -5.61
N ARG A 76 -6.01 -19.78 -6.20
CA ARG A 76 -5.30 -19.24 -7.35
C ARG A 76 -4.95 -17.78 -7.12
N CYS A 77 -3.71 -17.42 -7.44
CA CYS A 77 -3.27 -16.04 -7.44
C CYS A 77 -3.75 -15.31 -8.71
N MET A 78 -4.49 -14.22 -8.54
CA MET A 78 -4.99 -13.38 -9.62
C MET A 78 -3.98 -12.31 -10.00
N ARG A 79 -4.06 -11.79 -11.23
CA ARG A 79 -3.20 -10.68 -11.70
C ARG A 79 -3.36 -9.40 -10.86
N THR A 80 -4.48 -9.25 -10.18
CA THR A 80 -4.77 -8.14 -9.27
C THR A 80 -4.05 -8.24 -7.91
N GLY A 81 -3.28 -9.31 -7.65
CA GLY A 81 -2.67 -9.58 -6.35
C GLY A 81 -3.63 -10.20 -5.33
N MET A 82 -4.88 -10.48 -5.73
CA MET A 82 -5.88 -11.14 -4.88
C MET A 82 -5.81 -12.66 -5.02
N VAL A 83 -6.12 -13.36 -3.93
CA VAL A 83 -6.25 -14.82 -3.92
C VAL A 83 -7.71 -15.21 -4.00
N ALA A 84 -8.05 -16.11 -4.92
CA ALA A 84 -9.38 -16.70 -5.01
C ALA A 84 -9.30 -18.20 -4.73
N CYS A 85 -10.05 -18.68 -3.73
CA CYS A 85 -10.09 -20.09 -3.35
C CYS A 85 -11.45 -20.72 -3.69
N THR A 86 -11.45 -22.02 -3.94
CA THR A 86 -12.69 -22.81 -3.92
C THR A 86 -13.27 -22.81 -2.50
N TYR A 87 -14.58 -22.99 -2.38
CA TYR A 87 -15.25 -23.13 -1.09
C TYR A 87 -15.96 -24.49 -1.02
N LYS A 88 -15.20 -25.53 -0.72
CA LYS A 88 -15.70 -26.90 -0.52
C LYS A 88 -15.87 -27.17 0.97
N ALA A 89 -16.93 -27.90 1.31
CA ALA A 89 -17.06 -28.47 2.64
C ALA A 89 -16.07 -29.64 2.76
N CYS A 90 -15.02 -29.46 3.56
CA CYS A 90 -13.98 -30.46 3.76
C CYS A 90 -14.33 -31.29 5.01
N ALA A 91 -14.36 -32.61 4.87
CA ALA A 91 -14.43 -33.48 6.03
C ALA A 91 -13.14 -33.28 6.84
N ARG A 92 -13.27 -33.06 8.16
CA ARG A 92 -12.11 -33.03 9.07
C ARG A 92 -11.34 -34.34 8.89
N GLY A 93 -10.12 -34.25 8.35
CA GLY A 93 -9.14 -35.33 8.38
C GLY A 93 -8.44 -35.33 9.72
#